data_AF-A0A0G1K869-F1
#
_entry.id   AF-A0A0G1K869-F1
#
_cell.length_a   1.000
_cell.length_b   1.000
_cell.length_c   1.000
_cell.angle_alpha   90.00
_cell.angle_beta   90.00
_cell.angle_gamma   90.00
#
_symmetry.space_group_name_H-M   'P 1'
#
loop_
_entity.id
_entity.type
_entity.pdbx_description
1 polymer ?
#
loop_
_entity_poly.entity_id
_entity_poly.type
_entity_poly.pdbx_seq_one_letter_code
_entity_poly.pdbx_strand_id
1 'polypeptide(L)'
;MDRGAAVLGTERGVRSVGPPTFDLHQVEEALLINHRLFNGRPMTRAEVEMAVEQYRGFLRDHKATGMPEKFSVPSRVIDRVWHTHMCETKQYAQDCHEYFGQMFHHASILSAMGAPSRVTGRVGESTELLT
;
A
#
# COMPACT_ATOMS: atom_id res chain seq x y z
N MET A 1 -17.16 -29.97 45.64
CA MET A 1 -16.34 -28.74 45.62
C MET A 1 -15.38 -28.87 44.46
N ASP A 2 -15.80 -28.46 43.27
CA ASP A 2 -14.97 -28.50 42.06
C ASP A 2 -14.65 -27.05 41.68
N ARG A 3 -13.37 -26.69 41.72
CA ARG A 3 -12.86 -25.36 41.40
C ARG A 3 -12.38 -25.39 39.95
N GLY A 4 -13.32 -25.19 39.02
CA GLY A 4 -13.01 -24.93 37.62
C GLY A 4 -12.22 -23.64 37.48
N ALA A 5 -10.98 -23.77 37.02
CA ALA A 5 -10.08 -22.65 36.74
C ALA A 5 -10.63 -21.78 35.61
N ALA A 6 -10.82 -20.49 35.88
CA ALA A 6 -11.13 -19.50 34.87
C ALA A 6 -9.91 -19.30 33.97
N VAL A 7 -10.06 -19.62 32.68
CA VAL A 7 -9.10 -19.25 31.64
C VAL A 7 -9.19 -17.73 31.47
N LEU A 8 -8.17 -17.03 31.94
CA LEU A 8 -8.01 -15.59 31.73
C LEU A 8 -7.76 -15.35 30.24
N GLY A 9 -8.76 -14.78 29.57
CA GLY A 9 -8.59 -14.21 28.24
C GLY A 9 -7.53 -13.11 28.31
N THR A 10 -6.45 -13.29 27.55
CA THR A 10 -5.48 -12.22 27.32
C THR A 10 -6.13 -11.22 26.35
N GLU A 11 -6.70 -10.18 26.93
CA GLU A 11 -7.13 -8.98 26.24
C GLU A 11 -5.86 -8.37 25.59
N ARG A 12 -5.57 -8.70 24.33
CA ARG A 12 -4.52 -7.99 23.57
C ARG A 12 -5.01 -6.56 23.41
N GLY A 13 -4.56 -5.68 24.31
CA GLY A 13 -4.79 -4.25 24.23
C GLY A 13 -4.41 -3.76 22.83
N VAL A 14 -5.41 -3.31 22.07
CA VAL A 14 -5.19 -2.66 20.79
C VAL A 14 -4.36 -1.42 21.09
N ARG A 15 -3.07 -1.47 20.78
CA ARG A 15 -2.24 -0.26 20.82
C ARG A 15 -2.90 0.76 19.90
N SER A 16 -3.21 1.95 20.40
CA SER A 16 -3.71 3.02 19.55
C SER A 16 -2.61 3.39 18.56
N VAL A 17 -2.86 3.09 17.29
CA VAL A 17 -1.95 3.46 16.19
C VAL A 17 -2.35 4.86 15.74
N GLY A 18 -1.47 5.85 15.96
CA GLY A 18 -1.64 7.19 15.40
C GLY A 18 -1.38 7.20 13.89
N PRO A 19 -1.90 8.19 13.13
CA PRO A 19 -1.60 8.32 11.71
C PRO A 19 -0.10 8.59 11.46
N PRO A 20 0.42 8.28 10.27
CA PRO A 20 1.80 8.62 9.94
C PRO A 20 2.01 10.14 9.91
N THR A 21 3.23 10.58 10.23
CA THR A 21 3.62 12.01 10.29
C THR A 21 4.72 12.38 9.30
N PHE A 22 5.12 11.48 8.39
CA PHE A 22 6.13 11.77 7.37
C PHE A 22 5.74 12.96 6.48
N ASP A 23 6.74 13.62 5.90
CA ASP A 23 6.58 14.77 5.02
C ASP A 23 6.21 14.33 3.59
N LEU A 24 5.05 14.77 3.10
CA LEU A 24 4.54 14.45 1.77
C LEU A 24 4.65 15.62 0.79
N HIS A 25 5.43 16.67 1.09
CA HIS A 25 5.53 17.86 0.25
C HIS A 25 5.77 17.57 -1.24
N GLN A 26 6.70 16.66 -1.57
CA GLN A 26 6.95 16.29 -2.97
C GLN A 26 5.75 15.60 -3.63
N VAL A 27 5.05 14.74 -2.88
CA VAL A 27 3.83 14.06 -3.33
C VAL A 27 2.71 15.08 -3.55
N GLU A 28 2.55 16.03 -2.65
CA GLU A 28 1.57 17.12 -2.75
C GLU A 28 1.84 17.99 -3.99
N GLU A 29 3.08 18.42 -4.21
CA GLU A 29 3.47 19.21 -5.38
C GLU A 29 3.24 18.43 -6.69
N ALA A 30 3.53 17.13 -6.71
CA ALA A 30 3.26 16.28 -7.87
C ALA A 30 1.76 16.19 -8.21
N LEU A 31 0.88 16.17 -7.20
CA LEU A 31 -0.57 16.18 -7.38
C LEU A 31 -1.09 17.55 -7.87
N LEU A 32 -0.49 18.64 -7.39
CA LEU A 32 -0.82 20.03 -7.77
C LEU A 32 -0.49 20.35 -9.22
N ILE A 33 0.53 19.72 -9.80
CA ILE A 33 0.89 19.89 -11.22
C ILE A 33 0.36 18.78 -12.14
N ASN A 34 -0.34 17.78 -11.57
CA ASN A 34 -0.72 16.53 -12.23
C ASN A 34 0.47 15.85 -12.94
N HIS A 35 1.56 15.61 -12.24
CA HIS A 35 2.77 15.05 -12.83
C HIS A 35 2.49 13.66 -13.45
N ARG A 36 2.19 13.64 -14.76
CA ARG A 36 2.18 12.55 -15.79
C ARG A 36 1.65 11.15 -15.43
N LEU A 37 1.16 10.92 -14.21
CA LEU A 37 0.81 9.61 -13.68
C LEU A 37 -0.69 9.31 -13.81
N PHE A 38 -1.52 10.34 -14.02
CA PHE A 38 -2.97 10.17 -14.06
C PHE A 38 -3.58 10.96 -15.22
N ASN A 39 -4.50 10.30 -15.91
CA ASN A 39 -5.42 10.98 -16.82
C ASN A 39 -6.28 11.96 -16.00
N GLY A 40 -6.42 13.20 -16.46
CA GLY A 40 -7.29 14.20 -15.82
C GLY A 40 -6.60 15.54 -15.57
N ARG A 41 -7.15 16.29 -14.60
CA ARG A 41 -6.67 17.63 -14.23
C ARG A 41 -5.77 17.61 -12.97
N PRO A 42 -4.96 18.67 -12.78
CA PRO A 42 -4.34 18.93 -11.50
C PRO A 42 -5.35 19.14 -10.39
N MET A 43 -4.98 18.71 -9.19
CA MET A 43 -5.79 18.91 -7.98
C MET A 43 -5.59 20.33 -7.47
N THR A 44 -6.62 20.92 -6.87
CA THR A 44 -6.46 22.17 -6.12
C THR A 44 -5.77 21.88 -4.79
N ARG A 45 -5.23 22.91 -4.13
CA ARG A 45 -4.59 22.76 -2.82
C ARG A 45 -5.53 22.15 -1.78
N ALA A 46 -6.77 22.61 -1.71
CA ALA A 46 -7.78 22.05 -0.81
C ALA A 46 -8.08 20.56 -1.11
N GLU A 47 -8.11 20.18 -2.39
CA GLU A 47 -8.29 18.77 -2.77
C GLU A 47 -7.09 17.91 -2.35
N VAL A 48 -5.87 18.44 -2.48
CA VAL A 48 -4.63 17.75 -2.06
C VAL A 48 -4.61 17.56 -0.55
N GLU A 49 -4.91 18.60 0.23
CA GLU A 49 -4.97 18.54 1.70
C GLU A 49 -5.94 17.43 2.16
N MET A 50 -7.18 17.45 1.64
CA MET A 50 -8.18 16.43 1.96
C MET A 50 -7.77 15.02 1.51
N ALA A 51 -7.09 14.89 0.37
CA ALA A 51 -6.65 13.60 -0.16
C ALA A 51 -5.52 12.99 0.67
N VAL A 52 -4.57 13.82 1.10
CA VAL A 52 -3.46 13.42 1.98
C VAL A 52 -3.99 12.98 3.34
N GLU A 53 -4.94 13.70 3.93
CA GLU A 53 -5.56 13.29 5.20
C GLU A 53 -6.25 11.91 5.09
N GLN A 54 -7.01 11.69 4.02
CA GLN A 54 -7.63 10.39 3.76
C GLN A 54 -6.60 9.27 3.58
N TYR A 55 -5.50 9.54 2.88
CA TYR A 55 -4.42 8.58 2.71
C TYR A 55 -3.75 8.24 4.06
N ARG A 56 -3.44 9.23 4.90
CA ARG A 56 -2.91 9.00 6.25
C ARG A 56 -3.86 8.16 7.10
N GLY A 57 -5.17 8.44 7.02
CA GLY A 57 -6.21 7.64 7.68
C GLY A 57 -6.21 6.18 7.22
N PHE A 58 -6.15 5.94 5.91
CA PHE A 58 -6.06 4.60 5.34
C PHE A 58 -4.83 3.82 5.85
N LEU A 59 -3.64 4.44 5.86
CA LEU A 59 -2.43 3.78 6.36
C LEU A 59 -2.51 3.44 7.85
N ARG A 60 -3.09 4.34 8.66
CA ARG A 60 -3.39 4.09 10.07
C ARG A 60 -4.30 2.90 10.25
N ASP A 61 -5.42 2.87 9.55
CA ASP A 61 -6.44 1.84 9.71
C ASP A 61 -5.91 0.49 9.22
N HIS A 62 -5.12 0.47 8.14
CA HIS A 62 -4.42 -0.73 7.68
C HIS A 62 -3.43 -1.27 8.71
N LYS A 63 -2.64 -0.39 9.35
CA LYS A 63 -1.72 -0.78 10.42
C LYS A 63 -2.45 -1.27 11.68
N ALA A 64 -3.51 -0.58 12.08
CA ALA A 64 -4.33 -0.90 13.25
C ALA A 64 -5.05 -2.26 13.11
N THR A 65 -5.40 -2.64 11.88
CA THR A 65 -6.02 -3.94 11.56
C THR A 65 -5.03 -5.08 11.37
N GLY A 66 -3.73 -4.84 11.66
CA GLY A 66 -2.69 -5.88 11.61
C GLY A 66 -2.09 -6.11 10.23
N MET A 67 -2.23 -5.16 9.30
CA MET A 67 -1.63 -5.19 7.96
C MET A 67 -1.96 -6.47 7.17
N PRO A 68 -3.25 -6.78 6.93
CA PRO A 68 -3.62 -7.95 6.14
C PRO A 68 -3.05 -7.85 4.72
N GLU A 69 -2.50 -8.95 4.19
CA GLU A 69 -1.94 -8.97 2.83
C GLU A 69 -2.99 -8.64 1.76
N LYS A 70 -4.25 -9.01 2.00
CA LYS A 70 -5.39 -8.72 1.12
C LYS A 70 -6.22 -7.59 1.72
N PHE A 71 -6.31 -6.48 1.01
CA PHE A 71 -7.13 -5.32 1.36
C PHE A 71 -7.59 -4.60 0.10
N SER A 72 -8.58 -3.71 0.25
CA SER A 72 -9.03 -2.82 -0.81
C SER A 72 -8.65 -1.38 -0.49
N VAL A 73 -8.28 -0.62 -1.52
CA VAL A 73 -8.10 0.83 -1.38
C VAL A 73 -9.49 1.48 -1.38
N PRO A 74 -9.86 2.28 -0.35
CA PRO A 74 -11.25 2.71 -0.18
C PRO A 74 -11.76 3.69 -1.25
N SER A 75 -10.87 4.43 -1.91
CA SER A 75 -11.26 5.43 -2.92
C SER A 75 -10.17 5.67 -3.96
N ARG A 76 -10.57 6.16 -5.14
CA ARG A 76 -9.65 6.56 -6.21
C ARG A 76 -8.71 7.70 -5.81
N VAL A 77 -9.13 8.54 -4.86
CA VAL A 77 -8.33 9.67 -4.37
C VAL A 77 -7.18 9.15 -3.50
N ILE A 78 -7.47 8.22 -2.58
CA ILE A 78 -6.45 7.55 -1.77
C ILE A 78 -5.47 6.80 -2.66
N ASP A 79 -6.00 6.06 -3.64
CA ASP A 79 -5.22 5.30 -4.62
C ASP A 79 -4.26 6.22 -5.40
N ARG A 80 -4.74 7.38 -5.86
CA ARG A 80 -3.93 8.38 -6.56
C ARG A 80 -2.79 8.92 -5.70
N VAL A 81 -3.05 9.27 -4.44
CA VAL A 81 -2.00 9.75 -3.52
C VAL A 81 -0.97 8.66 -3.29
N TRP A 82 -1.42 7.42 -3.05
CA TRP A 82 -0.52 6.31 -2.81
C TRP A 82 0.35 5.98 -4.03
N HIS A 83 -0.24 5.93 -5.23
CA HIS A 83 0.51 5.74 -6.47
C HIS A 83 1.54 6.85 -6.69
N THR A 84 1.20 8.10 -6.37
CA THR A 84 2.14 9.23 -6.45
C THR A 84 3.27 9.05 -5.45
N HIS A 85 2.97 8.67 -4.21
CA HIS A 85 3.96 8.41 -3.17
C HIS A 85 4.91 7.27 -3.57
N MET A 86 4.41 6.19 -4.16
CA MET A 86 5.26 5.09 -4.66
C MET A 86 6.26 5.51 -5.74
N CYS A 87 5.98 6.58 -6.50
CA CYS A 87 6.92 7.12 -7.48
C CYS A 87 8.12 7.82 -6.82
N GLU A 88 7.97 8.33 -5.60
CA GLU A 88 9.05 8.84 -4.77
C GLU A 88 9.80 7.69 -4.09
N THR A 89 10.32 6.75 -4.89
CA THR A 89 10.78 5.41 -4.46
C THR A 89 11.67 5.39 -3.22
N LYS A 90 12.62 6.33 -3.09
CA LYS A 90 13.51 6.43 -1.92
C LYS A 90 12.75 6.87 -0.67
N GLN A 91 11.95 7.93 -0.76
CA GLN A 91 11.12 8.42 0.33
C GLN A 91 10.09 7.38 0.74
N TYR A 92 9.39 6.78 -0.23
CA TYR A 92 8.39 5.76 0.02
C TYR A 92 8.94 4.55 0.78
N ALA A 93 10.13 4.05 0.41
CA ALA A 93 10.76 2.94 1.11
C ALA A 93 11.13 3.29 2.55
N GLN A 94 11.62 4.51 2.79
CA GLN A 94 11.94 5.02 4.12
C GLN A 94 10.67 5.19 4.97
N ASP A 95 9.66 5.86 4.45
CA ASP A 95 8.38 6.10 5.12
C ASP A 95 7.67 4.79 5.46
N CYS A 96 7.76 3.79 4.58
CA CYS A 96 7.26 2.45 4.86
C CYS A 96 7.99 1.79 6.03
N HIS A 97 9.33 1.83 6.06
CA HIS A 97 10.09 1.27 7.17
C HIS A 97 9.86 2.01 8.48
N GLU A 98 9.78 3.34 8.44
CA GLU A 98 9.52 4.15 9.62
C GLU A 98 8.14 3.82 10.22
N TYR A 99 7.12 3.77 9.37
CA TYR A 99 5.75 3.63 9.85
C TYR A 99 5.31 2.17 10.03
N PHE A 100 5.64 1.26 9.11
CA PHE A 100 5.21 -0.14 9.16
C PHE A 100 6.29 -1.09 9.65
N GLY A 101 7.56 -0.66 9.75
CA GLY A 101 8.70 -1.53 10.04
C GLY A 101 9.13 -2.41 8.86
N GLN A 102 8.46 -2.28 7.71
CA GLN A 102 8.71 -3.04 6.48
C GLN A 102 8.14 -2.30 5.28
N MET A 103 8.47 -2.75 4.08
CA MET A 103 7.88 -2.22 2.84
C MET A 103 6.37 -2.49 2.78
N PHE A 104 5.57 -1.45 2.53
CA PHE A 104 4.14 -1.63 2.27
C PHE A 104 3.94 -1.91 0.78
N HIS A 105 3.71 -3.18 0.43
CA HIS A 105 3.60 -3.59 -0.96
C HIS A 105 2.22 -3.30 -1.54
N HIS A 106 2.21 -2.75 -2.75
CA HIS A 106 0.99 -2.59 -3.53
C HIS A 106 0.78 -3.82 -4.44
N ALA A 107 -0.45 -4.31 -4.51
CA ALA A 107 -0.84 -5.38 -5.43
C ALA A 107 -1.92 -4.87 -6.39
N SER A 108 -1.74 -5.10 -7.70
CA SER A 108 -2.82 -4.87 -8.66
C SER A 108 -3.99 -5.81 -8.36
N ILE A 109 -5.20 -5.46 -8.80
CA ILE A 109 -6.37 -6.34 -8.64
C ILE A 109 -6.12 -7.73 -9.23
N LEU A 110 -5.40 -7.81 -10.35
CA LEU A 110 -5.04 -9.09 -10.99
C LEU A 110 -4.07 -9.90 -10.11
N SER A 111 -3.08 -9.23 -9.50
CA SER A 111 -2.15 -9.86 -8.57
C SER A 111 -2.86 -10.36 -7.32
N ALA A 112 -3.75 -9.55 -6.72
CA ALA A 112 -4.52 -9.90 -5.54
C ALA A 112 -5.50 -11.06 -5.78
N MET A 113 -6.03 -11.17 -7.00
CA MET A 113 -6.90 -12.27 -7.43
C MET A 113 -6.13 -13.56 -7.78
N GLY A 114 -4.79 -13.55 -7.75
CA GLY A 114 -3.97 -14.71 -8.13
C GLY A 114 -4.11 -15.07 -9.62
N ALA A 115 -4.36 -14.08 -10.49
CA ALA A 115 -4.52 -14.32 -11.91
C ALA A 115 -3.24 -14.99 -12.48
N PRO A 116 -3.39 -15.99 -13.39
CA PRO A 116 -2.26 -16.76 -13.88
C PRO A 116 -1.25 -15.87 -14.59
N SER A 117 0.01 -15.97 -14.19
CA SER A 117 1.13 -15.40 -14.93
C SER A 117 1.15 -15.99 -16.34
N ARG A 118 1.36 -15.15 -17.37
CA ARG A 118 1.68 -15.66 -18.70
C ARG A 118 3.05 -16.32 -18.63
N VAL A 119 3.08 -17.65 -18.52
CA VAL A 119 4.29 -18.44 -18.77
C VAL A 119 4.76 -18.10 -20.18
N THR A 120 5.90 -17.42 -20.30
CA THR A 120 6.57 -17.29 -21.59
C THR A 120 7.24 -18.63 -21.84
N GLY A 121 6.88 -19.29 -22.95
CA GLY A 121 7.57 -20.50 -23.38
C GLY A 121 9.07 -20.21 -23.53
N ARG A 122 9.93 -21.07 -22.99
CA ARG A 122 11.36 -21.06 -23.32
C ARG A 122 11.47 -21.21 -24.83
N VAL A 123 12.06 -20.22 -25.50
CA VAL A 123 12.57 -20.41 -26.86
C VAL A 123 13.66 -21.49 -26.76
N GLY A 124 13.41 -22.63 -27.43
CA GLY A 124 14.25 -23.84 -27.44
C GLY A 124 15.72 -23.55 -27.73
N GLU A 125 16.68 -24.23 -27.09
CA GLU A 125 17.09 -25.61 -27.41
C GLU A 125 17.17 -25.83 -28.93
N SER A 126 18.35 -25.51 -29.47
CA SER A 126 18.76 -25.93 -30.81
C SER A 126 18.99 -27.44 -30.78
N THR A 127 18.14 -28.18 -31.48
CA THR A 127 18.42 -29.56 -31.88
C THR A 127 19.50 -29.53 -32.96
N GLU A 128 20.70 -29.99 -32.62
CA GLU A 128 21.67 -30.43 -33.62
C GLU A 128 21.07 -31.58 -34.42
N LEU A 129 20.89 -31.38 -35.72
CA LEU A 129 20.60 -32.47 -36.65
C LEU A 129 21.93 -33.02 -37.16
N LEU A 130 22.32 -34.17 -36.60
CA LEU A 130 23.20 -35.14 -37.26
C LEU A 130 22.54 -35.62 -38.55
N THR A 131 22.99 -35.17 -39.71
CA THR A 131 23.39 -36.04 -40.85
C THR A 131 24.18 -35.25 -41.89
#